data_AF-A0A9Q0S1R0-F1
#
_entry.id   AF-A0A9Q0S1R0-F1
#
_cell.length_a   1.000
_cell.length_b   1.000
_cell.length_c   1.000
_cell.angle_alpha   90.00
_cell.angle_beta   90.00
_cell.angle_gamma   90.00
#
_symmetry.space_group_name_H-M   'P 1'
#
loop_
_entity.id
_entity.type
_entity.pdbx_description
1 polymer ?
#
loop_
_entity_poly.entity_id
_entity_poly.type
_entity_poly.pdbx_seq_one_letter_code
_entity_poly.pdbx_strand_id
1 'polypeptide(L)'
;MDHKDNKIFKNTAPAVQESEQLLHASVLSMVEFDDDIFAAGNCFDWNQHPKKKGLFCPFAFRLPYPNHGSSLAKDLAAEYHYLGNTSEWFFLARKNAERVIAKNEQYIKDSTKDW
;
A
#
# COMPACT_ATOMS: atom_id res chain seq x y z
N MET A 1 -1.06 9.75 13.88
CA MET A 1 -1.10 8.46 13.16
C MET A 1 0.32 8.15 12.77
N ASP A 2 0.92 7.16 13.43
CA ASP A 2 2.31 6.77 13.20
C ASP A 2 2.40 6.11 11.82
N HIS A 3 2.86 6.85 10.80
CA HIS A 3 3.27 6.25 9.54
C HIS A 3 4.41 5.30 9.89
N LYS A 4 4.14 3.99 9.93
CA LYS A 4 5.19 2.96 9.94
C LYS A 4 5.87 2.97 8.58
N ASP A 5 6.62 4.02 8.34
CA ASP A 5 7.55 4.12 7.24
C ASP A 5 8.55 2.98 7.37
N ASN A 6 8.85 2.31 6.26
CA ASN A 6 9.89 1.29 6.23
C ASN A 6 11.26 1.95 6.47
N LYS A 7 11.63 2.09 7.75
CA LYS A 7 12.83 2.81 8.21
C LYS A 7 14.12 2.28 7.57
N ILE A 8 14.15 0.98 7.27
CA ILE A 8 15.30 0.34 6.61
C ILE A 8 15.42 0.86 5.18
N PHE A 9 14.32 0.86 4.43
CA PHE A 9 14.30 1.32 3.05
C PHE A 9 14.73 2.80 2.90
N LYS A 10 14.25 3.67 3.78
CA LYS A 10 14.57 5.12 3.77
C LYS A 10 16.06 5.42 3.91
N ASN A 11 16.83 4.51 4.49
CA ASN A 11 18.27 4.68 4.72
C ASN A 11 19.15 4.00 3.65
N THR A 12 18.56 3.40 2.62
CA THR A 12 19.31 2.79 1.52
C THR A 12 19.73 3.81 0.46
N ALA A 13 20.72 3.46 -0.36
CA ALA A 13 21.16 4.33 -1.46
C ALA A 13 20.01 4.57 -2.46
N PRO A 14 19.94 5.75 -3.11
CA PRO A 14 18.87 6.07 -4.06
C PRO A 14 18.69 5.02 -5.16
N ALA A 15 19.78 4.45 -5.68
CA ALA A 15 19.72 3.39 -6.69
C ALA A 15 18.96 2.13 -6.21
N VAL A 16 19.02 1.82 -4.92
CA VAL A 16 18.27 0.72 -4.30
C VAL A 16 16.80 1.11 -4.13
N GLN A 17 16.55 2.34 -3.67
CA GLN A 17 15.19 2.86 -3.50
C GLN A 17 14.41 2.97 -4.81
N GLU A 18 15.12 3.13 -5.91
CA GLU A 18 14.56 3.30 -7.23
C GLU A 18 14.35 2.00 -8.00
N SER A 19 14.91 0.88 -7.51
CA SER A 19 14.88 -0.39 -8.22
C SER A 19 13.68 -1.24 -7.82
N GLU A 20 12.72 -1.33 -8.74
CA GLU A 20 11.56 -2.24 -8.63
C GLU A 20 12.01 -3.70 -8.52
N GLN A 21 13.07 -4.09 -9.25
CA GLN A 21 13.59 -5.45 -9.21
C GLN A 21 14.14 -5.82 -7.83
N LEU A 22 14.92 -4.92 -7.20
CA LEU A 22 15.42 -5.15 -5.85
C LEU A 22 14.28 -5.21 -4.83
N LEU A 23 13.24 -4.40 -5.02
CA LEU A 23 12.06 -4.42 -4.17
C LEU A 23 11.24 -5.71 -4.32
N HIS A 24 11.07 -6.23 -5.54
CA HIS A 24 10.47 -7.54 -5.78
C HIS A 24 11.32 -8.68 -5.22
N ALA A 25 12.63 -8.65 -5.44
CA ALA A 25 13.56 -9.62 -4.89
C ALA A 25 13.55 -9.62 -3.35
N SER A 26 13.39 -8.46 -2.73
CA SER A 26 13.32 -8.35 -1.27
C SER A 26 12.12 -9.11 -0.70
N VAL A 27 10.92 -8.92 -1.25
CA VAL A 27 9.73 -9.62 -0.76
C VAL A 27 9.74 -11.10 -1.14
N LEU A 28 10.31 -11.48 -2.29
CA LEU A 28 10.56 -12.89 -2.62
C LEU A 28 11.47 -13.56 -1.61
N SER A 29 12.59 -12.92 -1.26
CA SER A 29 13.54 -13.46 -0.30
C SER A 29 12.91 -13.72 1.07
N MET A 30 12.01 -12.85 1.52
CA MET A 30 11.28 -13.05 2.78
C MET A 30 10.39 -14.30 2.74
N VAL A 31 9.78 -14.59 1.59
CA VAL A 31 8.90 -15.76 1.42
C VAL A 31 9.71 -17.03 1.17
N GLU A 32 10.80 -16.97 0.40
CA GLU A 32 11.59 -18.15 0.01
C GLU A 32 12.54 -18.64 1.10
N PHE A 33 13.03 -17.76 1.96
CA PHE A 33 13.99 -18.15 3.02
C PHE A 33 13.33 -18.55 4.35
N ASP A 34 12.02 -18.35 4.49
CA ASP A 34 11.27 -18.73 5.69
C ASP A 34 10.00 -19.52 5.29
N ASP A 35 9.95 -20.79 5.67
CA ASP A 35 8.83 -21.68 5.36
C ASP A 35 7.57 -21.38 6.17
N ASP A 36 7.68 -20.62 7.26
CA ASP A 36 6.53 -20.16 8.05
C ASP A 36 5.89 -18.90 7.45
N ILE A 37 6.57 -18.23 6.50
CA ILE A 37 6.05 -17.06 5.80
C ILE A 37 5.37 -17.48 4.49
N PHE A 38 4.04 -17.41 4.48
CA PHE A 38 3.25 -17.69 3.28
C PHE A 38 3.28 -16.54 2.26
N ALA A 39 3.32 -15.29 2.73
CA ALA A 39 3.32 -14.10 1.89
C ALA A 39 3.97 -12.91 2.61
N ALA A 40 4.55 -12.00 1.83
CA ALA A 40 5.18 -10.77 2.31
C ALA A 40 4.95 -9.62 1.33
N GLY A 41 4.92 -8.39 1.84
CA GLY A 41 4.75 -7.20 1.01
C GLY A 41 5.36 -5.95 1.62
N ASN A 42 5.73 -5.01 0.77
CA ASN A 42 6.32 -3.73 1.17
C ASN A 42 5.69 -2.61 0.34
N CYS A 43 4.57 -2.06 0.79
CA CYS A 43 3.80 -1.09 0.02
C CYS A 43 4.30 0.36 0.21
N PHE A 44 4.23 1.12 -0.88
CA PHE A 44 4.60 2.53 -0.97
C PHE A 44 3.39 3.35 -1.46
N ASP A 45 3.08 4.42 -0.73
CA ASP A 45 2.06 5.38 -1.12
C ASP A 45 2.55 6.32 -2.25
N TRP A 46 1.65 7.13 -2.81
CA TRP A 46 1.79 7.94 -4.04
C TRP A 46 3.08 8.78 -4.16
N ASN A 47 3.73 9.13 -3.05
CA ASN A 47 4.96 9.92 -2.99
C ASN A 47 6.14 9.23 -2.27
N GLN A 48 6.03 7.93 -1.98
CA GLN A 48 7.04 7.22 -1.20
C GLN A 48 8.06 6.46 -2.06
N HIS A 49 7.74 6.16 -3.33
CA HIS A 49 8.69 5.57 -4.27
C HIS A 49 9.26 6.62 -5.23
N PRO A 50 10.59 6.78 -5.33
CA PRO A 50 11.21 7.87 -6.08
C PRO A 50 10.96 7.84 -7.60
N LYS A 51 10.71 6.65 -8.19
CA LYS A 51 10.50 6.48 -9.64
C LYS A 51 9.10 6.04 -10.07
N LYS A 52 8.26 5.59 -9.15
CA LYS A 52 6.90 5.09 -9.47
C LYS A 52 5.92 6.18 -9.13
N LYS A 53 5.19 6.65 -10.14
CA LYS A 53 4.09 7.58 -9.93
C LYS A 53 2.89 6.78 -9.44
N GLY A 54 2.45 7.08 -8.22
CA GLY A 54 1.32 6.43 -7.59
C GLY A 54 1.67 5.24 -6.72
N LEU A 55 0.65 4.43 -6.43
CA LEU A 55 0.79 3.30 -5.53
C LEU A 55 1.71 2.25 -6.15
N PHE A 56 2.60 1.72 -5.32
CA PHE A 56 3.46 0.61 -5.68
C PHE A 56 3.51 -0.35 -4.50
N CYS A 57 3.12 -1.60 -4.68
CA CYS A 57 3.21 -2.59 -3.62
C CYS A 57 3.79 -3.91 -4.12
N PRO A 58 5.13 -4.07 -4.10
CA PRO A 58 5.77 -5.37 -4.27
C PRO A 58 5.24 -6.33 -3.21
N PHE A 59 4.74 -7.47 -3.68
CA PHE A 59 4.12 -8.50 -2.86
C PHE A 59 4.49 -9.87 -3.40
N ALA A 60 5.00 -10.74 -2.53
CA ALA A 60 5.30 -12.13 -2.82
C ALA A 60 4.39 -13.08 -2.04
N PHE A 61 4.07 -14.22 -2.64
CA PHE A 61 3.25 -15.27 -2.01
C PHE A 61 3.57 -16.64 -2.58
N ARG A 62 3.42 -17.68 -1.75
CA ARG A 62 3.56 -19.07 -2.15
C ARG A 62 2.32 -19.53 -2.93
N LEU A 63 2.55 -20.28 -3.99
CA LEU A 63 1.45 -20.82 -4.80
C LEU A 63 0.77 -22.00 -4.10
N PRO A 64 -0.58 -22.05 -4.13
CA PRO A 64 -1.30 -23.23 -3.70
C PRO A 64 -1.13 -24.38 -4.72
N TYR A 65 -1.67 -25.55 -4.37
CA TYR A 65 -1.76 -26.68 -5.29
C TYR A 65 -2.39 -26.26 -6.64
N PRO A 66 -1.86 -26.71 -7.81
CA PRO A 66 -0.84 -27.75 -8.00
C PRO A 66 0.62 -27.28 -7.92
N ASN A 67 0.87 -25.97 -7.83
CA ASN A 67 2.22 -25.40 -7.93
C ASN A 67 2.88 -25.19 -6.55
N HIS A 68 2.59 -26.08 -5.61
CA HIS A 68 3.09 -25.96 -4.23
C HIS A 68 4.62 -26.01 -4.21
N GLY A 69 5.25 -25.06 -3.52
CA GLY A 69 6.72 -24.91 -3.47
C GLY A 69 7.28 -23.82 -4.39
N SER A 70 6.47 -23.23 -5.26
CA SER A 70 6.84 -22.04 -6.05
C SER A 70 6.33 -20.76 -5.40
N SER A 71 7.10 -19.68 -5.54
CA SER A 71 6.72 -18.33 -5.09
C SER A 71 6.57 -17.39 -6.29
N LEU A 72 5.63 -16.45 -6.22
CA LEU A 72 5.47 -15.40 -7.22
C LEU A 72 5.52 -14.04 -6.55
N ALA A 73 6.09 -13.05 -7.24
CA ALA A 73 6.00 -11.64 -6.87
C ALA A 73 5.27 -10.81 -7.92
N LYS A 74 4.50 -9.83 -7.43
CA LYS A 74 3.67 -8.93 -8.23
C LYS A 74 3.52 -7.58 -7.56
N ASP A 75 3.06 -6.59 -8.33
CA ASP A 75 2.63 -5.30 -7.79
C ASP A 75 1.14 -5.35 -7.46
N LEU A 76 0.79 -5.48 -6.18
CA LEU A 76 -0.61 -5.54 -5.74
C LEU A 76 -1.38 -4.27 -6.05
N ALA A 77 -0.72 -3.11 -6.11
CA ALA A 77 -1.39 -1.85 -6.43
C ALA A 77 -1.86 -1.80 -7.89
N ALA A 78 -1.19 -2.52 -8.79
CA ALA A 78 -1.58 -2.66 -10.18
C ALA A 78 -2.77 -3.63 -10.36
N GLU A 79 -2.82 -4.71 -9.56
CA GLU A 79 -3.88 -5.72 -9.66
C GLU A 79 -5.17 -5.33 -8.93
N TYR A 80 -5.05 -4.63 -7.80
CA TYR A 80 -6.20 -4.23 -6.98
C TYR A 80 -6.20 -2.72 -6.80
N HIS A 81 -7.12 -2.04 -7.48
CA HIS A 81 -7.36 -0.61 -7.28
C HIS A 81 -8.12 -0.36 -5.97
N TYR A 82 -7.41 -0.40 -4.84
CA TYR A 82 -8.03 -0.21 -3.53
C TYR A 82 -8.31 1.27 -3.17
N LEU A 83 -7.65 2.22 -3.82
CA LEU A 83 -7.99 3.66 -3.70
C LEU A 83 -9.00 4.14 -4.75
N GLY A 84 -9.47 3.25 -5.62
CA GLY A 84 -10.50 3.58 -6.62
C GLY A 84 -11.87 3.82 -5.97
N ASN A 85 -12.71 4.61 -6.62
CA ASN A 85 -14.07 4.89 -6.11
C ASN A 85 -14.95 3.63 -6.01
N THR A 86 -14.57 2.56 -6.71
CA THR A 86 -15.22 1.25 -6.72
C THR A 86 -14.63 0.25 -5.71
N SER A 87 -13.58 0.62 -4.95
CA SER A 87 -12.99 -0.31 -3.99
C SER A 87 -13.92 -0.57 -2.81
N GLU A 88 -14.29 -1.84 -2.63
CA GLU A 88 -15.03 -2.31 -1.44
C GLU A 88 -14.16 -2.22 -0.18
N TRP A 89 -12.85 -2.45 -0.30
CA TRP A 89 -11.92 -2.51 0.84
C TRP A 89 -11.87 -1.21 1.66
N PHE A 90 -11.92 -0.06 0.98
CA PHE A 90 -11.96 1.26 1.64
C PHE A 90 -13.35 1.88 1.66
N PHE A 91 -14.40 1.17 1.25
CA PHE A 91 -15.76 1.74 1.18
C PHE A 91 -16.20 2.32 2.53
N LEU A 92 -16.02 1.55 3.61
CA LEU A 92 -16.43 1.99 4.95
C LEU A 92 -15.59 3.18 5.45
N ALA A 93 -14.28 3.17 5.22
CA ALA A 93 -13.40 4.27 5.58
C ALA A 93 -13.77 5.56 4.82
N ARG A 94 -14.05 5.46 3.52
CA ARG A 94 -14.52 6.57 2.68
C ARG A 94 -15.86 7.11 3.17
N LYS A 95 -16.85 6.25 3.41
CA LYS A 95 -18.16 6.66 3.95
C LYS A 95 -18.05 7.34 5.31
N ASN A 96 -17.14 6.86 6.15
CA ASN A 96 -16.87 7.49 7.44
C ASN A 96 -16.22 8.87 7.29
N ALA A 97 -15.25 9.02 6.38
CA ALA A 97 -14.62 10.31 6.09
C ALA A 97 -15.63 11.31 5.50
N GLU A 98 -16.44 10.89 4.52
CA GLU A 98 -17.54 11.69 3.94
C GLU A 98 -18.49 12.18 5.04
N ARG A 99 -18.87 11.31 5.98
CA ARG A 99 -19.74 11.68 7.10
C ARG A 99 -19.11 12.73 8.01
N VAL A 100 -17.80 12.65 8.27
CA VAL A 100 -17.08 13.64 9.09
C VAL A 100 -16.99 14.97 8.37
N ILE A 101 -16.67 14.96 7.08
CA ILE A 101 -16.61 16.17 6.24
C ILE A 101 -17.97 16.87 6.22
N ALA A 102 -19.06 16.12 5.95
CA ALA A 102 -20.42 16.69 5.93
C ALA A 102 -20.82 17.33 7.27
N LYS A 103 -20.45 16.71 8.40
CA LYS A 103 -20.68 17.30 9.74
C LYS A 103 -19.88 18.59 9.92
N ASN A 104 -18.61 18.61 9.53
CA ASN A 104 -17.76 19.80 9.67
C ASN A 104 -18.20 20.94 8.74
N GLU A 105 -18.67 20.65 7.53
CA GLU A 105 -19.23 21.66 6.61
C GLU A 105 -20.49 22.33 7.18
N GLN A 106 -21.31 21.60 7.95
CA GLN A 106 -22.46 22.18 8.65
C GLN A 106 -22.03 23.22 9.70
N TYR A 107 -20.99 22.91 10.50
CA TYR A 107 -20.45 23.86 11.49
C TYR A 107 -19.85 25.12 10.83
N ILE A 108 -19.16 24.97 9.70
CA ILE A 108 -18.59 26.12 8.98
C ILE A 108 -19.71 27.02 8.43
N LYS A 109 -20.76 26.43 7.84
CA LYS A 109 -21.88 27.20 7.27
C LYS A 109 -22.73 27.92 8.32
N ASP A 110 -22.91 27.36 9.50
CA ASP A 110 -23.64 28.02 10.59
C ASP A 110 -22.80 29.15 11.21
N SER A 111 -21.47 28.99 11.33
CA SER A 111 -20.60 30.06 11.83
C SER A 111 -20.49 31.30 10.93
N THR A 112 -20.83 31.18 9.64
CA THR A 112 -20.88 32.29 8.69
C THR A 112 -22.25 32.99 8.62
N LYS A 113 -23.26 32.52 9.35
CA LYS A 113 -24.59 33.17 9.42
C LYS A 113 -24.76 34.11 10.62
N ASP A 114 -23.80 34.13 11.53
CA ASP A 114 -23.81 34.95 12.74
C ASP A 114 -23.03 36.28 12.60
N TRP A 115 -22.75 36.72 11.35
CA TRP A 115 -22.26 38.06 11.01
C TRP A 115 -23.15 38.71 9.95
#